data_AF-A0AA38AIV7-F1
#
_entry.id   AF-A0AA38AIV7-F1
#
_cell.length_a   1.000
_cell.length_b   1.000
_cell.length_c   1.000
_cell.angle_alpha   90.00
_cell.angle_beta   90.00
_cell.angle_gamma   90.00
#
_symmetry.space_group_name_H-M   'P 1'
#
loop_
_entity.id
_entity.type
_entity.pdbx_description
1 polymer ?
#
loop_
_entity_poly.entity_id
_entity_poly.type
_entity_poly.pdbx_seq_one_letter_code
_entity_poly.pdbx_strand_id
1 'polypeptide(L)'
;MLSRRPAPTLVFTAIAATVVILPWAVTGVPGSERPDGPKAADTMLAQQPLTGVGGGVTVREISQPTPFSMVALTGTDLTGTSARVRAKRPDGSWGPWYDAETLESNADDSQHGGPRGTDPVFVGATTSVQIAVTRPPNAPVTTAPPETGLDAGKELGYVPATAEQPFAQNISAVLITPPKAPVDSQWQPPTAALGPGQPPNIISRAQWGADEHIRCGNTVYGNGIRAAVVHHTAGSNDYAPEDSAEIVRSIYAYHTRTLGWCDIAYNALVDKYGQVFEGRAGGITKDVLGSHTGGFNTDVWGVSMIGDFEDVPPTDILVRTVGRLLGWRLGLDHVNPTGTVMLRSAGSDYTFFPAGATPTLPAIFAHRDVGNTACPGNAGYAALNQIRDIASRFNRPPDLMDSLRGGAILAKWEAMGGKDSPLGMPSTPEAAADGNARYVTFEHGAIYWSPTTDAQPLTGAIYEAWASLGYERGALGLPTSGEIQEPEWIVQNFQHGTLNFDRQTHNVLRVVDGLTLVMPPPPADGPPVQLERFSRITNPIA
;
A
#
# COMPACT_ATOMS: atom_id res chain seq x y z
N MET A 1 -75.29 58.74 -7.84
CA MET A 1 -75.23 57.27 -8.01
C MET A 1 -73.78 56.90 -8.31
N LEU A 2 -73.32 55.77 -7.78
CA LEU A 2 -71.91 55.39 -7.61
C LEU A 2 -71.00 55.65 -8.82
N SER A 3 -69.87 56.32 -8.58
CA SER A 3 -68.65 56.16 -9.39
C SER A 3 -67.42 56.35 -8.52
N ARG A 4 -66.66 55.26 -8.35
CA ARG A 4 -65.44 55.17 -7.52
C ARG A 4 -64.24 55.66 -8.32
N ARG A 5 -63.36 56.41 -7.63
CA ARG A 5 -62.07 56.92 -8.13
C ARG A 5 -61.08 55.78 -8.45
N PRO A 6 -60.20 55.92 -9.46
CA PRO A 6 -59.18 54.94 -9.78
C PRO A 6 -57.89 55.14 -8.94
N ALA A 7 -57.21 54.03 -8.64
CA ALA A 7 -55.85 53.99 -8.10
C ALA A 7 -54.86 53.52 -9.19
N PRO A 8 -53.55 53.85 -9.10
CA PRO A 8 -52.68 53.98 -10.26
C PRO A 8 -52.05 52.67 -10.73
N THR A 9 -51.85 52.60 -12.05
CA THR A 9 -51.10 51.60 -12.81
C THR A 9 -49.59 51.69 -12.57
N LEU A 10 -48.98 50.59 -12.15
CA LEU A 10 -47.53 50.37 -12.14
C LEU A 10 -47.09 49.82 -13.51
N VAL A 11 -46.20 50.55 -14.18
CA VAL A 11 -45.52 50.15 -15.41
C VAL A 11 -44.32 49.29 -15.03
N PHE A 12 -44.31 48.02 -15.48
CA PHE A 12 -43.13 47.15 -15.42
C PHE A 12 -42.36 47.27 -16.73
N THR A 13 -41.17 47.87 -16.67
CA THR A 13 -40.19 47.85 -17.75
C THR A 13 -39.24 46.67 -17.52
N ALA A 14 -39.24 45.71 -18.44
CA ALA A 14 -38.32 44.58 -18.44
C ALA A 14 -36.93 45.03 -18.95
N ILE A 15 -35.87 44.76 -18.17
CA ILE A 15 -34.48 44.82 -18.65
C ILE A 15 -33.94 43.39 -18.58
N ALA A 16 -33.69 42.81 -19.74
CA ALA A 16 -32.96 41.57 -19.91
C ALA A 16 -31.47 41.82 -19.59
N ALA A 17 -30.92 41.08 -18.64
CA ALA A 17 -29.48 41.02 -18.39
C ALA A 17 -29.01 39.59 -18.64
N THR A 18 -28.42 39.39 -19.82
CA THR A 18 -27.65 38.21 -20.21
C THR A 18 -26.41 38.13 -19.31
N VAL A 19 -26.33 37.13 -18.43
CA VAL A 19 -25.11 36.84 -17.66
C VAL A 19 -24.26 35.85 -18.44
N VAL A 20 -23.15 36.36 -18.97
CA VAL A 20 -22.01 35.57 -19.47
C VAL A 20 -21.24 35.07 -18.25
N ILE A 21 -21.18 33.75 -18.03
CA ILE A 21 -20.28 33.16 -17.04
C ILE A 21 -19.01 32.72 -17.78
N LEU A 22 -17.95 33.51 -17.63
CA LEU A 22 -16.57 33.11 -17.91
C LEU A 22 -15.92 32.62 -16.61
N PRO A 23 -15.07 31.58 -16.65
CA PRO A 23 -14.42 31.04 -15.46
C PRO A 23 -13.23 31.92 -15.09
N TRP A 24 -13.25 32.51 -13.89
CA TRP A 24 -12.07 33.12 -13.28
C TRP A 24 -11.64 32.27 -12.10
N ALA A 25 -10.53 31.58 -12.33
CA ALA A 25 -9.58 31.19 -11.31
C ALA A 25 -9.05 32.44 -10.59
N VAL A 26 -8.48 32.21 -9.40
CA VAL A 26 -7.70 33.18 -8.60
C VAL A 26 -8.54 34.21 -7.85
N THR A 27 -9.06 33.82 -6.69
CA THR A 27 -8.64 34.32 -5.35
C THR A 27 -9.61 33.74 -4.33
N GLY A 28 -9.09 33.00 -3.34
CA GLY A 28 -9.88 32.38 -2.28
C GLY A 28 -10.64 33.42 -1.46
N VAL A 29 -11.92 33.14 -1.22
CA VAL A 29 -12.76 33.90 -0.28
C VAL A 29 -12.35 33.51 1.14
N PRO A 30 -12.04 34.46 2.03
CA PRO A 30 -11.72 34.17 3.42
C PRO A 30 -13.02 33.84 4.18
N GLY A 31 -13.10 32.65 4.78
CA GLY A 31 -14.19 32.29 5.70
C GLY A 31 -14.91 30.97 5.44
N SER A 32 -14.42 30.09 4.57
CA SER A 32 -14.87 28.69 4.50
C SER A 32 -13.82 27.74 5.05
N GLU A 33 -13.63 27.75 6.37
CA GLU A 33 -13.06 26.59 7.05
C GLU A 33 -14.02 25.41 6.84
N ARG A 34 -13.70 24.55 5.85
CA ARG A 34 -14.14 23.16 5.92
C ARG A 34 -13.63 22.63 7.26
N PRO A 35 -14.44 21.89 8.04
CA PRO A 35 -13.91 21.23 9.22
C PRO A 35 -12.76 20.33 8.77
N ASP A 36 -11.56 20.61 9.25
CA ASP A 36 -10.43 19.69 9.15
C ASP A 36 -10.93 18.32 9.62
N GLY A 37 -10.79 17.30 8.76
CA GLY A 37 -11.00 15.93 9.20
C GLY A 37 -10.14 15.65 10.45
N PRO A 38 -10.50 14.66 11.29
CA PRO A 38 -9.73 14.36 12.49
C PRO A 38 -8.26 14.14 12.12
N LYS A 39 -7.38 15.00 12.65
CA LYS A 39 -5.94 14.90 12.47
C LYS A 39 -5.48 13.54 12.99
N ALA A 40 -4.84 12.73 12.15
CA ALA A 40 -4.16 11.54 12.64
C ALA A 40 -3.19 11.97 13.76
N ALA A 41 -3.20 11.28 14.90
CA ALA A 41 -2.20 11.54 15.94
C ALA A 41 -0.78 11.33 15.37
N ASP A 42 0.24 12.00 15.90
CA ASP A 42 1.59 11.85 15.34
C ASP A 42 2.16 10.43 15.58
N THR A 43 2.96 9.93 14.64
CA THR A 43 3.77 8.71 14.86
C THR A 43 4.75 8.98 16.01
N MET A 44 4.67 8.17 17.06
CA MET A 44 5.54 8.27 18.23
C MET A 44 6.80 7.42 18.04
N LEU A 45 7.95 7.96 18.45
CA LEU A 45 9.25 7.29 18.42
C LEU A 45 9.80 7.22 19.85
N ALA A 46 10.23 6.04 20.28
CA ALA A 46 10.92 5.84 21.56
C ALA A 46 12.26 5.14 21.32
N GLN A 47 13.35 5.75 21.78
CA GLN A 47 14.69 5.18 21.64
C GLN A 47 15.14 4.56 22.97
N GLN A 48 15.61 3.31 22.93
CA GLN A 48 16.10 2.58 24.10
C GLN A 48 17.52 2.05 23.86
N PRO A 49 18.53 2.41 24.69
CA PRO A 49 19.89 1.90 24.54
C PRO A 49 19.99 0.38 24.74
N LEU A 50 20.67 -0.29 23.82
CA LEU A 50 21.06 -1.69 23.94
C LEU A 50 22.41 -1.79 24.64
N THR A 51 22.41 -1.87 25.97
CA THR A 51 23.65 -1.94 26.76
C THR A 51 24.21 -3.37 26.85
N GLY A 52 25.52 -3.49 27.05
CA GLY A 52 26.18 -4.77 27.25
C GLY A 52 26.21 -5.65 26.00
N VAL A 53 26.18 -5.07 24.79
CA VAL A 53 26.27 -5.81 23.52
C VAL A 53 27.73 -5.76 23.05
N GLY A 54 28.45 -6.88 23.19
CA GLY A 54 29.85 -7.02 22.76
C GLY A 54 29.99 -7.79 21.44
N GLY A 55 31.22 -8.21 21.11
CA GLY A 55 31.48 -9.09 19.97
C GLY A 55 30.78 -10.45 20.08
N GLY A 56 30.34 -11.00 18.95
CA GLY A 56 29.52 -12.21 18.88
C GLY A 56 28.01 -11.91 18.89
N VAL A 57 27.20 -12.89 19.25
CA VAL A 57 25.73 -12.78 19.26
C VAL A 57 25.23 -12.48 20.67
N THR A 58 24.47 -11.39 20.83
CA THR A 58 23.80 -11.03 22.09
C THR A 58 22.30 -10.90 21.84
N VAL A 59 21.46 -11.44 22.72
CA VAL A 59 20.00 -11.25 22.68
C VAL A 59 19.57 -10.35 23.83
N ARG A 60 18.82 -9.30 23.52
CA ARG A 60 18.24 -8.36 24.50
C ARG A 60 16.74 -8.33 24.38
N GLU A 61 16.06 -8.34 25.52
CA GLU A 61 14.63 -8.11 25.60
C GLU A 61 14.37 -6.64 25.92
N ILE A 62 13.47 -6.03 25.16
CA ILE A 62 13.03 -4.65 25.34
C ILE A 62 11.53 -4.67 25.56
N SER A 63 11.06 -3.89 26.52
CA SER A 63 9.64 -3.72 26.79
C SER A 63 9.30 -2.27 27.14
N GLN A 64 8.10 -1.83 26.79
CA GLN A 64 7.53 -0.58 27.28
C GLN A 64 6.00 -0.71 27.48
N PRO A 65 5.39 0.11 28.37
CA PRO A 65 3.95 0.05 28.61
C PRO A 65 3.11 0.39 27.36
N THR A 66 3.58 1.34 26.55
CA THR A 66 2.89 1.78 25.33
C THR A 66 3.15 0.80 24.18
N PRO A 67 2.13 0.21 23.55
CA PRO A 67 2.33 -0.68 22.42
C PRO A 67 3.05 0.01 21.25
N PHE A 68 3.88 -0.75 20.55
CA PHE A 68 4.58 -0.35 19.32
C PHE A 68 4.46 -1.48 18.31
N SER A 69 4.68 -1.19 17.02
CA SER A 69 4.50 -2.17 15.95
C SER A 69 5.68 -2.26 14.98
N MET A 70 6.62 -1.33 15.05
CA MET A 70 7.86 -1.37 14.27
C MET A 70 9.08 -1.16 15.17
N VAL A 71 10.17 -1.83 14.81
CA VAL A 71 11.46 -1.75 15.52
C VAL A 71 12.58 -1.61 14.52
N ALA A 72 13.46 -0.64 14.76
CA ALA A 72 14.72 -0.49 14.04
C ALA A 72 15.89 -0.42 15.02
N LEU A 73 17.11 -0.62 14.54
CA LEU A 73 18.31 -0.32 15.31
C LEU A 73 18.98 0.92 14.75
N THR A 74 19.57 1.72 15.64
CA THR A 74 20.42 2.86 15.27
C THR A 74 21.73 2.82 16.04
N GLY A 75 22.78 3.38 15.47
CA GLY A 75 24.06 3.52 16.14
C GLY A 75 25.02 4.45 15.43
N THR A 76 26.09 4.82 16.14
CA THR A 76 27.18 5.63 15.57
C THR A 76 28.00 4.84 14.56
N ASP A 77 28.14 3.53 14.77
CA ASP A 77 28.77 2.61 13.83
C ASP A 77 28.08 1.23 13.89
N LEU A 78 27.53 0.80 12.76
CA LEU A 78 26.92 -0.51 12.56
C LEU A 78 27.76 -1.40 11.62
N THR A 79 29.01 -1.03 11.33
CA THR A 79 29.87 -1.79 10.41
C THR A 79 30.04 -3.24 10.89
N GLY A 80 29.75 -4.19 9.99
CA GLY A 80 29.82 -5.63 10.29
C GLY A 80 28.84 -6.10 11.37
N THR A 81 27.83 -5.29 11.70
CA THR A 81 26.78 -5.63 12.66
C THR A 81 25.53 -6.07 11.90
N SER A 82 24.96 -7.21 12.29
CA SER A 82 23.62 -7.64 11.84
C SER A 82 22.68 -7.75 13.02
N ALA A 83 21.39 -7.55 12.77
CA ALA A 83 20.38 -7.63 13.81
C ALA A 83 19.17 -8.43 13.33
N ARG A 84 18.54 -9.12 14.28
CA ARG A 84 17.24 -9.77 14.09
C ARG A 84 16.29 -9.35 15.19
N VAL A 85 15.02 -9.19 14.85
CA VAL A 85 13.98 -8.79 15.80
C VAL A 85 12.87 -9.84 15.81
N ARG A 86 12.30 -10.11 16.99
CA ARG A 86 11.05 -10.86 17.13
C ARG A 86 10.16 -10.24 18.20
N ALA A 87 8.85 -10.27 18.00
CA ALA A 87 7.89 -9.79 18.97
C ALA A 87 7.32 -10.89 19.87
N LYS A 88 6.97 -10.51 21.09
CA LYS A 88 6.15 -11.32 21.98
C LYS A 88 4.69 -11.18 21.56
N ARG A 89 4.02 -12.32 21.40
CA ARG A 89 2.60 -12.41 21.07
C ARG A 89 1.72 -12.24 22.32
N PRO A 90 0.41 -11.93 22.15
CA PRO A 90 -0.51 -11.79 23.28
C PRO A 90 -0.65 -13.05 24.15
N ASP A 91 -0.42 -14.24 23.58
CA ASP A 91 -0.41 -15.53 24.28
C ASP A 91 0.87 -15.78 25.10
N GLY A 92 1.82 -14.83 25.09
CA GLY A 92 3.11 -14.91 25.78
C GLY A 92 4.21 -15.64 25.01
N SER A 93 3.90 -16.25 23.86
CA SER A 93 4.89 -16.90 22.99
C SER A 93 5.71 -15.88 22.19
N TRP A 94 6.87 -16.32 21.67
CA TRP A 94 7.70 -15.51 20.80
C TRP A 94 7.41 -15.83 19.32
N GLY A 95 7.27 -14.79 18.50
CA GLY A 95 7.18 -14.92 17.05
C GLY A 95 8.49 -15.38 16.40
N PRO A 96 8.49 -15.54 15.06
CA PRO A 96 9.71 -15.82 14.30
C PRO A 96 10.68 -14.64 14.37
N TRP A 97 11.94 -14.89 14.00
CA TRP A 97 12.96 -13.86 13.84
C TRP A 97 12.86 -13.25 12.44
N TYR A 98 12.97 -11.92 12.37
CA TYR A 98 13.06 -11.15 11.14
C TYR A 98 14.40 -10.42 11.10
N ASP A 99 15.08 -10.44 9.95
CA ASP A 99 16.32 -9.71 9.76
C ASP A 99 16.07 -8.20 9.67
N ALA A 100 16.91 -7.42 10.35
CA ALA A 100 16.96 -5.97 10.29
C ALA A 100 18.22 -5.59 9.51
N GLU A 101 18.09 -5.49 8.18
CA GLU A 101 19.21 -5.16 7.29
C GLU A 101 19.73 -3.76 7.55
N THR A 102 21.04 -3.54 7.43
CA THR A 102 21.61 -2.19 7.62
C THR A 102 21.21 -1.31 6.44
N LEU A 103 20.57 -0.17 6.72
CA LEU A 103 20.24 0.81 5.70
C LEU A 103 21.50 1.54 5.23
N GLU A 104 21.51 1.85 3.94
CA GLU A 104 22.56 2.64 3.33
C GLU A 104 22.48 4.08 3.88
N SER A 105 23.31 4.40 4.88
CA SER A 105 23.27 5.72 5.51
C SER A 105 23.80 6.80 4.55
N ASN A 106 23.05 7.89 4.43
CA ASN A 106 23.21 9.00 3.48
C ASN A 106 22.43 8.82 2.17
N ALA A 107 21.12 9.06 2.27
CA ALA A 107 20.35 9.59 1.17
C ALA A 107 21.11 10.76 0.50
N ASP A 108 21.05 10.91 -0.82
CA ASP A 108 21.72 12.01 -1.56
C ASP A 108 21.29 13.41 -1.06
N ASP A 109 20.18 13.47 -0.31
CA ASP A 109 19.60 14.64 0.35
C ASP A 109 19.63 14.60 1.89
N SER A 110 20.44 13.72 2.49
CA SER A 110 20.63 13.69 3.94
C SER A 110 21.23 15.00 4.45
N GLN A 111 20.62 15.59 5.49
CA GLN A 111 21.31 16.62 6.25
C GLN A 111 22.46 15.95 7.00
N HIS A 112 23.69 16.42 6.78
CA HIS A 112 24.88 15.80 7.34
C HIS A 112 24.75 15.66 8.87
N GLY A 113 24.71 14.42 9.39
CA GLY A 113 24.80 14.16 10.84
C GLY A 113 23.76 13.21 11.48
N GLY A 114 22.92 12.50 10.71
CA GLY A 114 22.03 11.47 11.27
C GLY A 114 22.77 10.18 11.70
N PRO A 115 22.24 9.40 12.66
CA PRO A 115 22.80 8.10 13.03
C PRO A 115 22.67 7.08 11.89
N ARG A 116 23.56 6.08 11.86
CA ARG A 116 23.38 4.90 10.99
C ARG A 116 22.22 4.05 11.54
N GLY A 117 21.49 3.37 10.67
CA GLY A 117 20.35 2.57 11.08
C GLY A 117 20.13 1.32 10.24
N THR A 118 19.20 0.48 10.68
CA THR A 118 18.69 -0.67 9.94
C THR A 118 17.33 -0.35 9.32
N ASP A 119 16.86 -1.18 8.39
CA ASP A 119 15.46 -1.15 7.97
C ASP A 119 14.56 -1.32 9.20
N PRO A 120 13.45 -0.57 9.28
CA PRO A 120 12.48 -0.74 10.35
C PRO A 120 11.65 -2.00 10.09
N VAL A 121 11.71 -2.93 11.02
CA VAL A 121 11.01 -4.21 10.94
C VAL A 121 9.63 -4.07 11.58
N PHE A 122 8.58 -4.25 10.78
CA PHE A 122 7.22 -4.44 11.32
C PHE A 122 7.15 -5.77 12.06
N VAL A 123 6.63 -5.77 13.28
CA VAL A 123 6.54 -6.98 14.14
C VAL A 123 5.13 -7.21 14.68
N GLY A 124 4.15 -6.43 14.22
CA GLY A 124 2.80 -6.39 14.78
C GLY A 124 2.74 -5.67 16.12
N ALA A 125 1.53 -5.33 16.57
CA ALA A 125 1.33 -4.61 17.83
C ALA A 125 1.81 -5.46 19.03
N THR A 126 2.82 -4.96 19.75
CA THR A 126 3.41 -5.62 20.90
C THR A 126 3.87 -4.60 21.93
N THR A 127 4.08 -5.04 23.17
CA THR A 127 4.75 -4.27 24.23
C THR A 127 6.14 -4.80 24.52
N SER A 128 6.59 -5.86 23.85
CA SER A 128 7.87 -6.51 24.12
C SER A 128 8.48 -7.17 22.89
N VAL A 129 9.77 -6.93 22.66
CA VAL A 129 10.55 -7.55 21.59
C VAL A 129 11.84 -8.13 22.11
N GLN A 130 12.37 -9.11 21.38
CA GLN A 130 13.75 -9.54 21.52
C GLN A 130 14.53 -9.11 20.28
N ILE A 131 15.74 -8.62 20.52
CA ILE A 131 16.67 -8.16 19.50
C ILE A 131 17.96 -8.97 19.65
N ALA A 132 18.27 -9.77 18.63
CA ALA A 132 19.53 -10.47 18.53
C ALA A 132 20.50 -9.61 17.70
N VAL A 133 21.60 -9.16 18.29
CA VAL A 133 22.64 -8.37 17.62
C VAL A 133 23.89 -9.24 17.47
N THR A 134 24.38 -9.37 16.25
CA THR A 134 25.64 -10.04 15.93
C THR A 134 26.67 -8.98 15.57
N ARG A 135 27.80 -8.95 16.29
CA ARG A 135 28.86 -7.94 16.09
C ARG A 135 30.21 -8.62 15.84
N PRO A 136 31.16 -7.93 15.18
CA PRO A 136 32.51 -8.44 15.00
C PRO A 136 33.14 -8.87 16.34
N PRO A 137 33.97 -9.93 16.39
CA PRO A 137 34.49 -10.47 17.66
C PRO A 137 35.20 -9.46 18.56
N ASN A 138 35.82 -8.43 17.97
CA ASN A 138 36.57 -7.39 18.68
C ASN A 138 35.76 -6.12 18.94
N ALA A 139 34.45 -6.13 18.68
CA ALA A 139 33.60 -4.96 18.87
C ALA A 139 33.50 -4.60 20.37
N PRO A 140 33.74 -3.32 20.75
CA PRO A 140 33.69 -2.90 22.14
C PRO A 140 32.27 -3.00 22.69
N VAL A 141 32.14 -3.32 23.97
CA VAL A 141 30.84 -3.49 24.62
C VAL A 141 30.09 -2.17 24.66
N THR A 142 28.83 -2.16 24.22
CA THR A 142 27.97 -0.98 24.27
C THR A 142 27.65 -0.59 25.71
N THR A 143 27.61 0.72 25.99
CA THR A 143 27.24 1.27 27.30
C THR A 143 26.05 2.20 27.18
N ALA A 144 25.37 2.50 28.29
CA ALA A 144 24.36 3.55 28.28
C ALA A 144 25.03 4.91 27.97
N PRO A 145 24.35 5.83 27.28
CA PRO A 145 24.79 7.21 27.20
C PRO A 145 24.99 7.80 28.62
N PRO A 146 25.95 8.71 28.84
CA PRO A 146 26.13 9.36 30.15
C PRO A 146 24.86 10.11 30.56
N GLU A 147 24.35 9.89 31.78
CA GLU A 147 23.12 10.56 32.28
C GLU A 147 23.27 12.08 32.49
N THR A 148 24.50 12.62 32.48
CA THR A 148 24.76 14.05 32.68
C THR A 148 25.03 14.76 31.36
N GLY A 149 23.96 15.26 30.75
CA GLY A 149 24.02 16.16 29.59
C GLY A 149 22.68 16.23 28.85
N LEU A 150 21.79 17.13 29.28
CA LEU A 150 20.64 17.65 28.52
C LEU A 150 19.61 16.68 27.88
N ASP A 151 19.57 15.37 28.12
CA ASP A 151 18.63 14.46 27.41
C ASP A 151 17.69 13.63 28.32
N ALA A 152 17.15 14.25 29.37
CA ALA A 152 16.01 13.66 30.11
C ALA A 152 14.68 14.30 29.65
N GLY A 153 14.17 13.84 28.50
CA GLY A 153 12.75 14.01 28.16
C GLY A 153 12.34 15.28 27.41
N LYS A 154 13.08 15.72 26.39
CA LYS A 154 12.57 16.69 25.41
C LYS A 154 12.72 16.20 23.98
N GLU A 155 11.76 16.62 23.15
CA GLU A 155 11.61 16.38 21.72
C GLU A 155 12.95 16.37 20.98
N LEU A 156 13.11 15.38 20.09
CA LEU A 156 14.26 15.16 19.24
C LEU A 156 14.68 16.47 18.55
N GLY A 157 15.76 17.07 19.06
CA GLY A 157 16.33 18.30 18.55
C GLY A 157 17.81 18.39 18.91
N TYR A 158 18.66 18.09 17.93
CA TYR A 158 20.07 18.48 17.77
C TYR A 158 21.03 18.24 18.96
N VAL A 159 22.00 17.33 18.77
CA VAL A 159 23.20 17.19 19.63
C VAL A 159 24.33 18.04 19.04
N PRO A 160 24.85 19.09 19.71
CA PRO A 160 25.99 19.86 19.23
C PRO A 160 27.29 19.06 19.35
N ALA A 161 28.06 19.00 18.27
CA ALA A 161 29.35 18.32 18.20
C ALA A 161 30.49 19.14 18.85
N THR A 162 30.50 19.29 20.18
CA THR A 162 31.71 19.71 20.92
C THR A 162 31.70 19.16 22.35
N ALA A 163 32.16 17.92 22.53
CA ALA A 163 32.79 17.48 23.78
C ALA A 163 33.68 16.26 23.48
N GLU A 164 34.99 16.42 23.70
CA GLU A 164 35.97 15.33 23.67
C GLU A 164 35.67 14.34 24.82
N GLN A 165 34.85 13.32 24.55
CA GLN A 165 34.70 12.12 25.37
C GLN A 165 34.89 10.92 24.44
N PRO A 166 35.55 9.83 24.89
CA PRO A 166 35.71 8.64 24.06
C PRO A 166 34.32 8.14 23.66
N PHE A 167 34.05 8.07 22.35
CA PHE A 167 32.76 7.69 21.83
C PHE A 167 32.37 6.30 22.38
N ALA A 168 31.49 6.27 23.37
CA ALA A 168 30.77 5.05 23.70
C ALA A 168 30.09 4.59 22.41
N GLN A 169 30.36 3.36 21.97
CA GLN A 169 29.59 2.79 20.87
C GLN A 169 28.19 2.54 21.41
N ASN A 170 27.25 3.35 20.93
CA ASN A 170 25.87 3.32 21.36
C ASN A 170 25.08 2.66 20.23
N ILE A 171 24.47 1.52 20.53
CA ILE A 171 23.42 0.93 19.71
C ILE A 171 22.12 1.12 20.47
N SER A 172 21.08 1.58 19.81
CA SER A 172 19.77 1.78 20.38
C SER A 172 18.70 1.11 19.52
N ALA A 173 17.67 0.58 20.17
CA ALA A 173 16.45 0.22 19.49
C ALA A 173 15.53 1.43 19.38
N VAL A 174 14.92 1.62 18.22
CA VAL A 174 13.90 2.63 17.96
C VAL A 174 12.57 1.91 17.85
N LEU A 175 11.69 2.14 18.81
CA LEU A 175 10.34 1.59 18.87
C LEU A 175 9.38 2.63 18.30
N ILE A 176 8.60 2.23 17.31
CA ILE A 176 7.74 3.13 16.54
C ILE A 176 6.29 2.74 16.76
N THR A 177 5.49 3.72 17.19
CA THR A 177 4.05 3.58 17.39
C THR A 177 3.35 4.52 16.41
N PRO A 178 2.91 4.03 15.24
CA PRO A 178 2.12 4.84 14.33
C PRO A 178 0.74 5.16 14.94
N PRO A 179 0.12 6.29 14.54
CA PRO A 179 -1.31 6.42 14.76
C PRO A 179 -2.02 5.29 14.04
N LYS A 180 -3.03 4.73 14.71
CA LYS A 180 -3.97 3.88 14.01
C LYS A 180 -4.60 4.69 12.90
N ALA A 181 -4.69 4.12 11.70
CA ALA A 181 -5.48 4.76 10.66
C ALA A 181 -6.91 5.01 11.22
N PRO A 182 -7.54 6.17 10.92
CA PRO A 182 -8.97 6.31 11.15
C PRO A 182 -9.66 5.07 10.57
N VAL A 183 -10.57 4.45 11.34
CA VAL A 183 -11.28 3.22 10.95
C VAL A 183 -11.99 3.37 9.58
N ASP A 184 -12.19 4.62 9.16
CA ASP A 184 -12.81 5.02 7.89
C ASP A 184 -11.83 5.12 6.71
N SER A 185 -10.55 4.78 6.90
CA SER A 185 -9.56 4.60 5.83
C SER A 185 -9.83 3.25 5.15
N GLN A 186 -11.01 3.13 4.54
CA GLN A 186 -11.45 1.90 3.90
C GLN A 186 -10.45 1.51 2.81
N TRP A 187 -9.66 0.48 3.11
CA TRP A 187 -8.97 -0.26 2.09
C TRP A 187 -10.01 -0.87 1.16
N GLN A 188 -10.07 -0.36 -0.07
CA GLN A 188 -10.70 -1.07 -1.17
C GLN A 188 -9.58 -1.87 -1.85
N PRO A 189 -9.67 -3.22 -1.91
CA PRO A 189 -8.79 -3.97 -2.80
C PRO A 189 -8.91 -3.35 -4.19
N PRO A 190 -7.80 -3.13 -4.91
CA PRO A 190 -7.87 -2.61 -6.26
C PRO A 190 -8.89 -3.43 -7.04
N THR A 191 -9.81 -2.75 -7.74
CA THR A 191 -10.71 -3.38 -8.70
C THR A 191 -9.85 -4.25 -9.60
N ALA A 192 -9.99 -5.57 -9.48
CA ALA A 192 -9.08 -6.55 -10.08
C ALA A 192 -9.26 -6.71 -11.60
N ALA A 193 -9.65 -5.61 -12.27
CA ALA A 193 -9.88 -5.50 -13.69
C ALA A 193 -9.30 -4.20 -14.26
N LEU A 194 -8.00 -3.99 -14.06
CA LEU A 194 -7.33 -2.89 -14.76
C LEU A 194 -7.10 -3.32 -16.21
N GLY A 195 -7.81 -2.66 -17.12
CA GLY A 195 -7.61 -2.82 -18.56
C GLY A 195 -6.16 -2.57 -18.99
N PRO A 196 -5.78 -2.97 -20.22
CA PRO A 196 -4.46 -2.67 -20.78
C PRO A 196 -4.15 -1.18 -20.70
N GLY A 197 -2.91 -0.84 -20.31
CA GLY A 197 -2.47 0.56 -20.22
C GLY A 197 -3.01 1.35 -19.03
N GLN A 198 -3.88 0.77 -18.19
CA GLN A 198 -4.41 1.46 -16.99
C GLN A 198 -3.46 1.26 -15.80
N PRO A 199 -3.02 2.36 -15.14
CA PRO A 199 -2.18 2.26 -13.95
C PRO A 199 -2.91 1.53 -12.82
N PRO A 200 -2.17 0.91 -11.88
CA PRO A 200 -2.75 0.48 -10.62
C PRO A 200 -3.39 1.65 -9.87
N ASN A 201 -4.38 1.34 -9.03
CA ASN A 201 -4.88 2.31 -8.08
C ASN A 201 -3.74 2.72 -7.13
N ILE A 202 -3.46 4.01 -7.05
CA ILE A 202 -2.37 4.57 -6.25
C ILE A 202 -2.98 5.31 -5.07
N ILE A 203 -2.62 4.87 -3.87
CA ILE A 203 -2.89 5.54 -2.61
C ILE A 203 -1.88 6.67 -2.50
N SER A 204 -2.36 7.89 -2.73
CA SER A 204 -1.56 9.12 -2.62
C SER A 204 -1.06 9.36 -1.19
N ARG A 205 -0.04 10.21 -1.07
CA ARG A 205 0.48 10.67 0.22
C ARG A 205 -0.58 11.18 1.19
N ALA A 206 -1.53 11.97 0.69
CA ALA A 206 -2.65 12.46 1.48
C ALA A 206 -3.57 11.33 1.96
N GLN A 207 -3.83 10.31 1.13
CA GLN A 207 -4.71 9.20 1.47
C GLN A 207 -4.12 8.27 2.54
N TRP A 208 -2.82 8.00 2.51
CA TRP A 208 -2.17 7.20 3.57
C TRP A 208 -1.77 8.02 4.80
N GLY A 209 -2.00 9.34 4.78
CA GLY A 209 -1.78 10.23 5.92
C GLY A 209 -0.32 10.62 6.12
N ALA A 210 0.39 10.94 5.03
CA ALA A 210 1.73 11.50 5.09
C ALA A 210 1.73 12.84 5.85
N ASP A 211 2.55 12.94 6.90
CA ASP A 211 2.83 14.22 7.55
C ASP A 211 3.84 15.00 6.70
N GLU A 212 3.36 15.95 5.89
CA GLU A 212 4.26 16.73 5.01
C GLU A 212 5.14 17.73 5.77
N HIS A 213 4.90 17.96 7.08
CA HIS A 213 5.69 18.89 7.87
C HIS A 213 7.05 18.32 8.32
N ILE A 214 7.20 16.99 8.33
CA ILE A 214 8.47 16.34 8.70
C ILE A 214 9.38 16.12 7.50
N ARG A 215 8.89 16.43 6.29
CA ARG A 215 9.68 16.43 5.07
C ARG A 215 10.62 17.65 5.06
N CYS A 216 11.83 17.48 4.56
CA CYS A 216 12.71 18.61 4.25
C CYS A 216 13.05 18.68 2.76
N GLY A 217 13.85 19.68 2.39
CA GLY A 217 14.38 19.81 1.03
C GLY A 217 13.33 20.10 -0.04
N ASN A 218 13.84 20.41 -1.23
CA ASN A 218 13.03 20.47 -2.44
C ASN A 218 13.15 19.14 -3.19
N THR A 219 12.06 18.71 -3.83
CA THR A 219 12.12 17.54 -4.72
C THR A 219 13.13 17.79 -5.85
N VAL A 220 14.04 16.84 -6.04
CA VAL A 220 14.96 16.82 -7.18
C VAL A 220 14.37 15.94 -8.27
N TYR A 221 14.33 16.47 -9.49
CA TYR A 221 13.84 15.76 -10.67
C TYR A 221 14.99 15.48 -11.63
N GLY A 222 15.01 14.27 -12.19
CA GLY A 222 15.82 13.98 -13.37
C GLY A 222 15.08 14.30 -14.67
N ASN A 223 15.62 13.82 -15.79
CA ASN A 223 15.09 14.07 -17.14
C ASN A 223 14.26 12.89 -17.69
N GLY A 224 13.94 11.91 -16.84
CA GLY A 224 13.24 10.70 -17.22
C GLY A 224 13.99 9.47 -16.70
N ILE A 225 13.23 8.45 -16.30
CA ILE A 225 13.82 7.23 -15.75
C ILE A 225 14.30 6.33 -16.89
N ARG A 226 15.37 5.59 -16.65
CA ARG A 226 15.94 4.60 -17.57
C ARG A 226 15.85 3.18 -17.04
N ALA A 227 15.55 3.02 -15.75
CA ALA A 227 15.42 1.74 -15.08
C ALA A 227 14.53 1.82 -13.84
N ALA A 228 14.19 0.66 -13.28
CA ALA A 228 13.55 0.53 -11.99
C ALA A 228 14.26 -0.49 -11.10
N VAL A 229 14.26 -0.22 -9.79
CA VAL A 229 14.84 -1.12 -8.78
C VAL A 229 13.73 -1.67 -7.89
N VAL A 230 13.70 -2.99 -7.74
CA VAL A 230 12.80 -3.70 -6.84
C VAL A 230 13.48 -3.94 -5.50
N HIS A 231 12.78 -3.54 -4.45
CA HIS A 231 13.17 -3.68 -3.05
C HIS A 231 12.18 -4.54 -2.28
N HIS A 232 12.54 -4.90 -1.04
CA HIS A 232 11.59 -5.24 0.00
C HIS A 232 11.80 -4.34 1.22
N THR A 233 10.91 -4.39 2.21
CA THR A 233 11.09 -3.63 3.47
C THR A 233 11.71 -4.45 4.59
N ALA A 234 12.00 -5.73 4.36
CA ALA A 234 12.50 -6.70 5.35
C ALA A 234 11.65 -6.82 6.64
N GLY A 235 10.36 -6.45 6.55
CA GLY A 235 9.43 -6.47 7.68
C GLY A 235 8.66 -7.78 7.77
N SER A 236 8.00 -8.05 8.91
CA SER A 236 7.09 -9.19 9.02
C SER A 236 6.06 -9.21 7.90
N ASN A 237 5.77 -10.41 7.38
CA ASN A 237 4.65 -10.63 6.46
C ASN A 237 3.32 -10.79 7.19
N ASP A 238 3.31 -10.87 8.52
CA ASP A 238 2.11 -11.07 9.34
C ASP A 238 1.42 -9.71 9.67
N TYR A 239 0.97 -9.01 8.63
CA TYR A 239 0.14 -7.79 8.74
C TYR A 239 -1.19 -7.95 7.98
N ALA A 240 -2.21 -7.22 8.39
CA ALA A 240 -3.52 -7.13 7.73
C ALA A 240 -3.52 -5.96 6.71
N PRO A 241 -4.41 -5.91 5.70
CA PRO A 241 -4.37 -4.86 4.69
C PRO A 241 -4.58 -3.45 5.29
N GLU A 242 -5.27 -3.35 6.42
CA GLU A 242 -5.50 -2.10 7.14
C GLU A 242 -4.21 -1.56 7.79
N ASP A 243 -3.25 -2.45 8.08
CA ASP A 243 -1.98 -2.09 8.71
C ASP A 243 -1.00 -1.45 7.70
N SER A 244 -1.20 -1.65 6.38
CA SER A 244 -0.25 -1.25 5.34
C SER A 244 0.06 0.25 5.36
N ALA A 245 -0.94 1.10 5.52
CA ALA A 245 -0.73 2.55 5.61
C ALA A 245 0.04 2.94 6.90
N GLU A 246 -0.14 2.18 7.99
CA GLU A 246 0.60 2.40 9.24
C GLU A 246 2.07 2.03 9.11
N ILE A 247 2.36 0.95 8.38
CA ILE A 247 3.72 0.53 8.03
C ILE A 247 4.40 1.62 7.20
N VAL A 248 3.75 2.13 6.15
CA VAL A 248 4.29 3.21 5.30
C VAL A 248 4.57 4.47 6.12
N ARG A 249 3.64 4.91 6.98
CA ARG A 249 3.84 6.07 7.89
C ARG A 249 5.01 5.85 8.83
N SER A 250 5.18 4.63 9.33
CA SER A 250 6.26 4.28 10.25
C SER A 250 7.63 4.28 9.58
N ILE A 251 7.74 3.75 8.34
CA ILE A 251 8.96 3.83 7.52
C ILE A 251 9.30 5.30 7.25
N TYR A 252 8.30 6.10 6.84
CA TYR A 252 8.47 7.53 6.56
C TYR A 252 8.97 8.31 7.80
N ALA A 253 8.35 8.09 8.96
CA ALA A 253 8.76 8.74 10.22
C ALA A 253 10.17 8.31 10.66
N TYR A 254 10.53 7.04 10.46
CA TYR A 254 11.87 6.55 10.76
C TYR A 254 12.92 7.21 9.86
N HIS A 255 12.71 7.22 8.54
CA HIS A 255 13.64 7.86 7.60
C HIS A 255 13.83 9.34 7.89
N THR A 256 12.74 10.07 8.16
CA THR A 256 12.81 11.52 8.36
C THR A 256 13.27 11.94 9.75
N ARG A 257 12.60 11.47 10.81
CA ARG A 257 12.86 11.91 12.18
C ARG A 257 14.02 11.19 12.84
N THR A 258 14.38 9.98 12.38
CA THR A 258 15.48 9.20 12.99
C THR A 258 16.74 9.24 12.15
N LEU A 259 16.65 8.94 10.85
CA LEU A 259 17.83 8.90 9.97
C LEU A 259 18.20 10.28 9.37
N GLY A 260 17.32 11.28 9.50
CA GLY A 260 17.56 12.63 9.00
C GLY A 260 17.46 12.76 7.48
N TRP A 261 16.79 11.82 6.82
CA TRP A 261 16.51 11.89 5.38
C TRP A 261 15.38 12.89 5.15
N CYS A 262 15.34 13.54 3.99
CA CYS A 262 14.28 14.51 3.77
C CYS A 262 12.92 13.91 3.43
N ASP A 263 12.84 12.63 3.04
CA ASP A 263 11.57 11.93 2.78
C ASP A 263 11.76 10.40 2.87
N ILE A 264 10.69 9.64 2.66
CA ILE A 264 10.76 8.20 2.42
C ILE A 264 11.61 7.90 1.17
N ALA A 265 12.41 6.82 1.21
CA ALA A 265 13.47 6.57 0.23
C ALA A 265 12.96 6.11 -1.14
N TYR A 266 11.87 5.34 -1.13
CA TYR A 266 11.29 4.68 -2.29
C TYR A 266 10.31 5.61 -3.02
N ASN A 267 10.21 5.49 -4.35
CA ASN A 267 9.21 6.21 -5.12
C ASN A 267 7.80 5.62 -4.92
N ALA A 268 7.70 4.30 -4.71
CA ALA A 268 6.46 3.62 -4.36
C ALA A 268 6.71 2.43 -3.44
N LEU A 269 5.66 2.05 -2.70
CA LEU A 269 5.63 0.81 -1.91
C LEU A 269 4.41 -0.01 -2.29
N VAL A 270 4.54 -1.33 -2.35
CA VAL A 270 3.44 -2.25 -2.69
C VAL A 270 3.31 -3.33 -1.64
N ASP A 271 2.12 -3.51 -1.09
CA ASP A 271 1.88 -4.53 -0.07
C ASP A 271 1.49 -5.90 -0.64
N LYS A 272 1.46 -6.93 0.22
CA LYS A 272 1.12 -8.31 -0.16
C LYS A 272 -0.34 -8.48 -0.63
N TYR A 273 -1.17 -7.44 -0.52
CA TYR A 273 -2.56 -7.40 -0.95
C TYR A 273 -2.74 -6.66 -2.29
N GLY A 274 -1.67 -6.05 -2.82
CA GLY A 274 -1.68 -5.30 -4.07
C GLY A 274 -2.02 -3.81 -3.93
N GLN A 275 -1.99 -3.24 -2.72
CA GLN A 275 -2.07 -1.80 -2.52
C GLN A 275 -0.79 -1.13 -3.00
N VAL A 276 -0.91 -0.07 -3.80
CA VAL A 276 0.22 0.77 -4.20
C VAL A 276 0.17 2.07 -3.44
N PHE A 277 1.23 2.39 -2.71
CA PHE A 277 1.40 3.65 -1.99
C PHE A 277 2.39 4.54 -2.73
N GLU A 278 2.02 5.79 -2.98
CA GLU A 278 2.96 6.82 -3.38
C GLU A 278 3.97 7.05 -2.25
N GLY A 279 5.24 6.81 -2.52
CA GLY A 279 6.34 7.05 -1.58
C GLY A 279 6.80 8.50 -1.63
N ARG A 280 7.98 8.75 -2.19
CA ARG A 280 8.65 10.05 -2.20
C ARG A 280 7.83 11.17 -2.88
N ALA A 281 7.76 12.33 -2.23
CA ALA A 281 7.02 13.50 -2.70
C ALA A 281 7.62 14.12 -3.97
N GLY A 282 6.73 14.54 -4.88
CA GLY A 282 7.12 15.13 -6.17
C GLY A 282 6.22 14.71 -7.33
N GLY A 283 5.54 13.58 -7.15
CA GLY A 283 4.57 13.01 -8.08
C GLY A 283 5.03 11.67 -8.60
N ILE A 284 4.21 10.66 -8.38
CA ILE A 284 4.47 9.25 -8.76
C ILE A 284 4.74 9.03 -10.27
N THR A 285 4.31 9.95 -11.14
CA THR A 285 4.53 9.89 -12.60
C THR A 285 5.85 10.51 -13.05
N LYS A 286 6.63 11.11 -12.15
CA LYS A 286 7.84 11.85 -12.48
C LYS A 286 9.09 11.07 -12.10
N ASP A 287 10.21 11.48 -12.69
CA ASP A 287 11.56 11.05 -12.31
C ASP A 287 12.00 11.79 -11.05
N VAL A 288 11.38 11.46 -9.92
CA VAL A 288 11.78 11.96 -8.61
C VAL A 288 13.00 11.17 -8.18
N LEU A 289 14.14 11.85 -7.97
CA LEU A 289 15.35 11.22 -7.45
C LEU A 289 14.99 10.46 -6.17
N GLY A 290 15.39 9.20 -6.04
CA GLY A 290 15.20 8.33 -4.88
C GLY A 290 16.37 8.38 -3.89
N SER A 291 16.25 7.70 -2.75
CA SER A 291 17.34 7.53 -1.79
C SER A 291 17.45 6.06 -1.35
N HIS A 292 17.01 5.16 -2.23
CA HIS A 292 16.80 3.75 -1.97
C HIS A 292 17.97 2.88 -2.46
N THR A 293 18.85 3.40 -3.31
CA THR A 293 19.97 2.63 -3.89
C THR A 293 21.18 3.53 -4.08
N GLY A 294 21.99 3.63 -3.03
CA GLY A 294 23.24 4.37 -2.98
C GLY A 294 24.14 4.05 -4.17
N GLY A 295 24.58 5.11 -4.86
CA GLY A 295 25.36 5.00 -6.09
C GLY A 295 24.50 4.91 -7.37
N PHE A 296 23.21 4.57 -7.29
CA PHE A 296 22.34 4.33 -8.45
C PHE A 296 20.95 4.98 -8.35
N ASN A 297 20.77 6.03 -7.54
CA ASN A 297 19.48 6.73 -7.44
C ASN A 297 19.13 7.56 -8.68
N THR A 298 20.12 8.02 -9.46
CA THR A 298 19.91 8.85 -10.65
C THR A 298 19.37 8.04 -11.84
N ASP A 299 18.37 8.59 -12.55
CA ASP A 299 17.66 7.96 -13.69
C ASP A 299 16.93 6.66 -13.32
N VAL A 300 16.67 6.41 -12.04
CA VAL A 300 16.13 5.14 -11.53
C VAL A 300 14.91 5.39 -10.66
N TRP A 301 13.91 4.52 -10.81
CA TRP A 301 12.67 4.55 -10.02
C TRP A 301 12.58 3.33 -9.08
N GLY A 302 12.51 3.56 -7.77
CA GLY A 302 12.48 2.50 -6.76
C GLY A 302 11.08 2.13 -6.30
N VAL A 303 10.77 0.83 -6.33
CA VAL A 303 9.57 0.25 -5.72
C VAL A 303 9.95 -0.74 -4.63
N SER A 304 9.37 -0.63 -3.44
CA SER A 304 9.59 -1.58 -2.34
C SER A 304 8.37 -2.45 -2.06
N MET A 305 8.57 -3.77 -2.02
CA MET A 305 7.57 -4.73 -1.60
C MET A 305 7.50 -4.77 -0.07
N ILE A 306 6.36 -4.43 0.53
CA ILE A 306 6.20 -4.42 1.98
C ILE A 306 6.20 -5.87 2.49
N GLY A 307 7.21 -6.24 3.25
CA GLY A 307 7.41 -7.58 3.79
C GLY A 307 8.85 -8.06 3.72
N ASP A 308 9.04 -9.33 4.06
CA ASP A 308 10.29 -10.07 4.01
C ASP A 308 10.12 -11.23 3.03
N PHE A 309 10.98 -11.27 2.02
CA PHE A 309 10.92 -12.23 0.93
C PHE A 309 12.23 -12.97 0.75
N GLU A 310 12.98 -13.16 1.85
CA GLU A 310 14.15 -14.02 1.84
C GLU A 310 13.73 -15.47 1.59
N ASP A 311 12.89 -16.04 2.47
CA ASP A 311 12.44 -17.43 2.36
C ASP A 311 10.99 -17.58 1.87
N VAL A 312 10.13 -16.59 2.15
CA VAL A 312 8.71 -16.63 1.79
C VAL A 312 8.51 -15.93 0.44
N PRO A 313 7.91 -16.59 -0.57
CA PRO A 313 7.67 -15.94 -1.85
C PRO A 313 6.65 -14.79 -1.73
N PRO A 314 6.83 -13.69 -2.49
CA PRO A 314 5.80 -12.66 -2.63
C PRO A 314 4.48 -13.27 -3.14
N THR A 315 3.34 -12.73 -2.70
CA THR A 315 2.03 -13.20 -3.16
C THR A 315 1.86 -12.92 -4.66
N ASP A 316 1.06 -13.74 -5.35
CA ASP A 316 0.78 -13.55 -6.79
C ASP A 316 0.23 -12.15 -7.11
N ILE A 317 -0.60 -11.60 -6.22
CA ILE A 317 -1.17 -10.26 -6.38
C ILE A 317 -0.10 -9.18 -6.24
N LEU A 318 0.84 -9.31 -5.29
CA LEU A 318 1.96 -8.40 -5.13
C LEU A 318 2.86 -8.41 -6.37
N VAL A 319 3.28 -9.59 -6.85
CA VAL A 319 4.10 -9.73 -8.07
C VAL A 319 3.39 -9.10 -9.28
N ARG A 320 2.08 -9.35 -9.41
CA ARG A 320 1.26 -8.78 -10.49
C ARG A 320 1.16 -7.27 -10.40
N THR A 321 0.90 -6.73 -9.22
CA THR A 321 0.78 -5.28 -9.01
C THR A 321 2.10 -4.58 -9.26
N VAL A 322 3.23 -5.11 -8.76
CA VAL A 322 4.57 -4.55 -9.03
C VAL A 322 4.89 -4.60 -10.52
N GLY A 323 4.65 -5.74 -11.19
CA GLY A 323 4.84 -5.85 -12.64
C GLY A 323 4.01 -4.84 -13.43
N ARG A 324 2.74 -4.65 -13.08
CA ARG A 324 1.87 -3.65 -13.74
C ARG A 324 2.30 -2.21 -13.44
N LEU A 325 2.63 -1.91 -12.19
CA LEU A 325 3.14 -0.60 -11.77
C LEU A 325 4.39 -0.22 -12.56
N LEU A 326 5.34 -1.15 -12.69
CA LEU A 326 6.57 -0.93 -13.44
C LEU A 326 6.32 -0.86 -14.95
N GLY A 327 5.41 -1.68 -15.49
CA GLY A 327 5.02 -1.59 -16.90
C GLY A 327 4.41 -0.23 -17.26
N TRP A 328 3.55 0.29 -16.39
CA TRP A 328 3.00 1.65 -16.50
C TRP A 328 4.09 2.70 -16.41
N ARG A 329 4.87 2.67 -15.32
CA ARG A 329 5.85 3.73 -15.01
C ARG A 329 6.96 3.78 -16.06
N LEU A 330 7.57 2.65 -16.42
CA LEU A 330 8.60 2.58 -17.46
C LEU A 330 8.05 2.97 -18.84
N GLY A 331 6.77 2.69 -19.10
CA GLY A 331 6.10 3.05 -20.34
C GLY A 331 6.01 4.56 -20.60
N LEU A 332 5.87 5.37 -19.54
CA LEU A 332 5.85 6.84 -19.64
C LEU A 332 7.17 7.43 -20.17
N ASP A 333 8.29 6.72 -19.96
CA ASP A 333 9.64 7.12 -20.41
C ASP A 333 10.17 6.20 -21.55
N HIS A 334 9.28 5.40 -22.15
CA HIS A 334 9.58 4.48 -23.26
C HIS A 334 10.69 3.45 -22.97
N VAL A 335 10.84 3.04 -21.72
CA VAL A 335 11.82 2.02 -21.32
C VAL A 335 11.24 0.63 -21.56
N ASN A 336 11.98 -0.24 -22.26
CA ASN A 336 11.61 -1.65 -22.45
C ASN A 336 11.82 -2.45 -21.15
N PRO A 337 10.77 -3.00 -20.50
CA PRO A 337 10.91 -3.71 -19.22
C PRO A 337 11.79 -4.97 -19.25
N THR A 338 11.95 -5.61 -20.43
CA THR A 338 12.85 -6.78 -20.61
C THR A 338 14.20 -6.39 -21.23
N GLY A 339 14.43 -5.09 -21.43
CA GLY A 339 15.67 -4.58 -21.99
C GLY A 339 16.80 -4.50 -20.96
N THR A 340 17.92 -3.97 -21.41
CA THR A 340 19.09 -3.67 -20.56
C THR A 340 19.47 -2.20 -20.68
N VAL A 341 20.14 -1.68 -19.67
CA VAL A 341 20.53 -0.29 -19.52
C VAL A 341 21.95 -0.20 -18.95
N MET A 342 22.73 0.78 -19.40
CA MET A 342 23.97 1.17 -18.75
C MET A 342 23.71 2.34 -17.80
N LEU A 343 23.97 2.14 -16.52
CA LEU A 343 23.79 3.14 -15.47
C LEU A 343 25.15 3.50 -14.87
N ARG A 344 25.40 4.80 -14.65
CA ARG A 344 26.66 5.28 -14.07
C ARG A 344 26.55 5.24 -12.54
N SER A 345 27.44 4.49 -11.90
CA SER A 345 27.59 4.52 -10.44
C SER A 345 28.14 5.87 -9.99
N ALA A 346 27.48 6.52 -9.03
CA ALA A 346 28.07 7.63 -8.29
C ALA A 346 29.16 7.18 -7.30
N GLY A 347 29.22 5.87 -7.00
CA GLY A 347 30.07 5.27 -5.99
C GLY A 347 29.60 5.57 -4.57
N SER A 348 29.76 4.61 -3.68
CA SER A 348 29.53 4.74 -2.24
C SER A 348 30.14 3.53 -1.52
N ASP A 349 30.18 3.54 -0.19
CA ASP A 349 30.54 2.35 0.60
C ASP A 349 29.46 1.25 0.53
N TYR A 350 28.31 1.53 -0.09
CA TYR A 350 27.15 0.64 -0.17
C TYR A 350 27.03 -0.10 -1.50
N THR A 351 27.78 0.32 -2.52
CA THR A 351 27.86 -0.38 -3.79
C THR A 351 29.25 -0.99 -3.98
N PHE A 352 29.30 -2.17 -4.58
CA PHE A 352 30.56 -2.75 -5.04
C PHE A 352 31.06 -2.12 -6.36
N PHE A 353 30.30 -1.18 -6.95
CA PHE A 353 30.71 -0.45 -8.14
C PHE A 353 31.40 0.88 -7.80
N PRO A 354 32.66 1.09 -8.21
CA PRO A 354 33.35 2.35 -7.96
C PRO A 354 32.69 3.53 -8.71
N ALA A 355 32.91 4.74 -8.20
CA ALA A 355 32.42 5.97 -8.82
C ALA A 355 32.86 6.07 -10.29
N GLY A 356 31.88 6.31 -11.18
CA GLY A 356 32.08 6.41 -12.61
C GLY A 356 31.98 5.09 -13.39
N ALA A 357 31.90 3.93 -12.73
CA ALA A 357 31.63 2.65 -13.40
C ALA A 357 30.26 2.65 -14.08
N THR A 358 30.13 1.94 -15.20
CA THR A 358 28.89 1.89 -16.01
C THR A 358 28.43 0.46 -16.29
N PRO A 359 28.01 -0.32 -15.27
CA PRO A 359 27.52 -1.67 -15.49
C PRO A 359 26.29 -1.72 -16.41
N THR A 360 26.21 -2.80 -17.19
CA THR A 360 25.00 -3.15 -17.95
C THR A 360 24.08 -3.97 -17.06
N LEU A 361 22.90 -3.46 -16.79
CA LEU A 361 21.89 -4.04 -15.90
C LEU A 361 20.60 -4.30 -16.68
N PRO A 362 19.75 -5.25 -16.28
CA PRO A 362 18.37 -5.31 -16.74
C PRO A 362 17.63 -3.99 -16.44
N ALA A 363 16.66 -3.59 -17.27
CA ALA A 363 15.88 -2.36 -17.05
C ALA A 363 15.04 -2.41 -15.77
N ILE A 364 14.68 -3.61 -15.31
CA ILE A 364 14.14 -3.87 -13.96
C ILE A 364 15.13 -4.78 -13.26
N PHE A 365 15.75 -4.33 -12.19
CA PHE A 365 16.75 -5.09 -11.43
C PHE A 365 16.49 -5.00 -9.92
N ALA A 366 17.20 -5.79 -9.12
CA ALA A 366 17.08 -5.76 -7.66
C ALA A 366 18.17 -4.92 -7.03
N HIS A 367 17.93 -4.46 -5.80
CA HIS A 367 18.93 -3.71 -5.04
C HIS A 367 20.25 -4.49 -4.90
N ARG A 368 20.19 -5.80 -4.59
CA ARG A 368 21.36 -6.69 -4.52
C ARG A 368 22.19 -6.79 -5.80
N ASP A 369 21.65 -6.42 -6.97
CA ASP A 369 22.42 -6.43 -8.23
C ASP A 369 23.45 -5.29 -8.28
N VAL A 370 23.35 -4.30 -7.40
CA VAL A 370 24.25 -3.13 -7.35
C VAL A 370 24.72 -2.75 -5.94
N GLY A 371 24.03 -3.21 -4.88
CA GLY A 371 24.30 -2.86 -3.49
C GLY A 371 24.78 -4.02 -2.63
N ASN A 372 25.40 -3.70 -1.50
CA ASN A 372 25.88 -4.64 -0.48
C ASN A 372 24.72 -5.06 0.46
N THR A 373 23.69 -5.70 -0.09
CA THR A 373 22.42 -6.03 0.60
C THR A 373 21.86 -7.36 0.10
N ALA A 374 21.00 -8.01 0.89
CA ALA A 374 20.20 -9.14 0.43
C ALA A 374 18.86 -8.69 -0.19
N CYS A 375 18.44 -7.44 -0.10
CA CYS A 375 17.23 -6.92 -0.71
C CYS A 375 17.12 -7.25 -2.23
N PRO A 376 15.98 -7.77 -2.74
CA PRO A 376 14.66 -7.91 -2.12
C PRO A 376 14.39 -9.30 -1.49
N GLY A 377 15.43 -9.98 -1.02
CA GLY A 377 15.35 -11.36 -0.52
C GLY A 377 15.42 -12.42 -1.63
N ASN A 378 15.81 -13.66 -1.31
CA ASN A 378 16.01 -14.73 -2.32
C ASN A 378 14.71 -15.09 -3.07
N ALA A 379 13.60 -15.26 -2.35
CA ALA A 379 12.32 -15.56 -2.96
C ALA A 379 11.77 -14.36 -3.75
N GLY A 380 12.00 -13.12 -3.27
CA GLY A 380 11.69 -11.90 -4.01
C GLY A 380 12.53 -11.75 -5.30
N TYR A 381 13.82 -12.06 -5.22
CA TYR A 381 14.74 -12.02 -6.37
C TYR A 381 14.35 -13.03 -7.45
N ALA A 382 13.92 -14.22 -7.05
CA ALA A 382 13.42 -15.25 -7.96
C ALA A 382 12.19 -14.77 -8.78
N ALA A 383 11.40 -13.83 -8.26
CA ALA A 383 10.22 -13.29 -8.94
C ALA A 383 10.53 -12.23 -10.02
N LEU A 384 11.77 -11.73 -10.13
CA LEU A 384 12.10 -10.63 -11.05
C LEU A 384 11.79 -10.92 -12.51
N ASN A 385 11.99 -12.16 -12.99
CA ASN A 385 11.67 -12.52 -14.36
C ASN A 385 10.15 -12.44 -14.61
N GLN A 386 9.34 -12.90 -13.67
CA GLN A 386 7.88 -12.79 -13.75
C GLN A 386 7.43 -11.32 -13.73
N ILE A 387 8.05 -10.48 -12.89
CA ILE A 387 7.78 -9.03 -12.85
C ILE A 387 8.08 -8.38 -14.21
N ARG A 388 9.26 -8.66 -14.80
CA ARG A 388 9.64 -8.15 -16.15
C ARG A 388 8.65 -8.59 -17.22
N ASP A 389 8.25 -9.85 -17.19
CA ASP A 389 7.31 -10.43 -18.14
C ASP A 389 5.92 -9.79 -18.03
N ILE A 390 5.43 -9.52 -16.82
CA ILE A 390 4.16 -8.80 -16.60
C ILE A 390 4.28 -7.35 -17.06
N ALA A 391 5.35 -6.66 -16.69
CA ALA A 391 5.61 -5.27 -17.07
C ALA A 391 5.66 -5.10 -18.60
N SER A 392 6.33 -6.02 -19.31
CA SER A 392 6.44 -6.01 -20.78
C SER A 392 5.10 -6.14 -21.51
N ARG A 393 4.10 -6.72 -20.83
CA ARG A 393 2.75 -6.96 -21.35
C ARG A 393 1.74 -5.92 -20.86
N PHE A 394 2.14 -4.96 -20.02
CA PHE A 394 1.23 -3.98 -19.42
C PHE A 394 0.37 -3.20 -20.44
N ASN A 395 0.98 -2.77 -21.54
CA ASN A 395 0.30 -2.04 -22.62
C ASN A 395 -0.30 -2.96 -23.70
N ARG A 396 -0.05 -4.28 -23.61
CA ARG A 396 -0.63 -5.24 -24.54
C ARG A 396 -1.97 -5.70 -24.00
N PRO A 397 -3.01 -5.83 -24.84
CA PRO A 397 -4.15 -6.64 -24.46
C PRO A 397 -3.64 -8.01 -24.02
N PRO A 398 -3.95 -8.51 -22.81
CA PRO A 398 -3.81 -9.92 -22.56
C PRO A 398 -4.64 -10.64 -23.62
N ASP A 399 -4.13 -11.73 -24.18
CA ASP A 399 -5.04 -12.71 -24.76
C ASP A 399 -5.77 -13.36 -23.57
N LEU A 400 -6.86 -12.70 -23.17
CA LEU A 400 -7.70 -13.09 -22.05
C LEU A 400 -8.19 -14.53 -22.26
N MET A 401 -8.52 -14.87 -23.50
CA MET A 401 -8.98 -16.20 -23.88
C MET A 401 -7.89 -17.26 -23.67
N ASP A 402 -6.65 -16.97 -24.07
CA ASP A 402 -5.53 -17.87 -23.81
C ASP A 402 -5.21 -18.01 -22.31
N SER A 403 -5.35 -16.93 -21.53
CA SER A 403 -5.10 -16.97 -20.08
C SER A 403 -6.14 -17.77 -19.29
N LEU A 404 -7.34 -17.95 -19.84
CA LEU A 404 -8.44 -18.68 -19.22
C LEU A 404 -8.55 -20.13 -19.74
N ARG A 405 -7.72 -20.49 -20.73
CA ARG A 405 -7.80 -21.76 -21.44
C ARG A 405 -7.65 -22.95 -20.49
N GLY A 406 -8.62 -23.86 -20.52
CA GLY A 406 -8.62 -25.08 -19.69
C GLY A 406 -9.20 -24.92 -18.28
N GLY A 407 -9.64 -23.73 -17.89
CA GLY A 407 -10.31 -23.47 -16.61
C GLY A 407 -11.82 -23.72 -16.64
N ALA A 408 -12.42 -24.02 -15.48
CA ALA A 408 -13.85 -24.25 -15.33
C ALA A 408 -14.70 -23.01 -15.65
N ILE A 409 -14.14 -21.81 -15.39
CA ILE A 409 -14.80 -20.54 -15.68
C ILE A 409 -14.93 -20.32 -17.19
N LEU A 410 -13.86 -20.56 -17.95
CA LEU A 410 -13.91 -20.46 -19.40
C LEU A 410 -14.92 -21.45 -20.00
N ALA A 411 -14.87 -22.71 -19.55
CA ALA A 411 -15.79 -23.74 -20.01
C ALA A 411 -17.26 -23.35 -19.75
N LYS A 412 -17.55 -22.74 -18.60
CA LYS A 412 -18.88 -22.22 -18.26
C LYS A 412 -19.29 -21.07 -19.17
N TRP A 413 -18.41 -20.10 -19.39
CA TRP A 413 -18.67 -18.96 -20.28
C TRP A 413 -18.92 -19.40 -21.73
N GLU A 414 -18.12 -20.33 -22.26
CA GLU A 414 -18.31 -20.92 -23.58
C GLU A 414 -19.66 -21.65 -23.69
N ALA A 415 -20.03 -22.43 -22.67
CA ALA A 415 -21.31 -23.12 -22.61
C ALA A 415 -22.52 -22.17 -22.56
N MET A 416 -22.32 -20.93 -22.08
CA MET A 416 -23.34 -19.87 -22.09
C MET A 416 -23.43 -19.10 -23.41
N GLY A 417 -22.63 -19.46 -24.42
CA GLY A 417 -22.59 -18.78 -25.72
C GLY A 417 -21.42 -17.81 -25.89
N GLY A 418 -20.45 -17.82 -24.98
CA GLY A 418 -19.22 -17.03 -25.09
C GLY A 418 -19.49 -15.53 -25.20
N LYS A 419 -18.89 -14.88 -26.21
CA LYS A 419 -19.05 -13.45 -26.47
C LYS A 419 -20.50 -13.01 -26.71
N ASP A 420 -21.35 -13.94 -27.14
CA ASP A 420 -22.77 -13.69 -27.43
C ASP A 420 -23.66 -14.01 -26.21
N SER A 421 -23.05 -14.40 -25.08
CA SER A 421 -23.76 -14.59 -23.81
C SER A 421 -24.12 -13.25 -23.16
N PRO A 422 -25.04 -13.22 -22.19
CA PRO A 422 -25.35 -12.01 -21.42
C PRO A 422 -24.15 -11.41 -20.68
N LEU A 423 -23.06 -12.16 -20.49
CA LEU A 423 -21.85 -11.68 -19.84
C LEU A 423 -20.95 -10.84 -20.76
N GLY A 424 -21.00 -11.07 -22.09
CA GLY A 424 -20.07 -10.45 -23.05
C GLY A 424 -18.65 -11.04 -22.99
N MET A 425 -17.66 -10.34 -23.53
CA MET A 425 -16.26 -10.77 -23.52
C MET A 425 -15.65 -10.77 -22.10
N PRO A 426 -14.68 -11.66 -21.79
CA PRO A 426 -13.93 -11.55 -20.55
C PRO A 426 -13.19 -10.22 -20.50
N SER A 427 -13.21 -9.55 -19.34
CA SER A 427 -12.49 -8.30 -19.10
C SER A 427 -11.25 -8.51 -18.22
N THR A 428 -11.10 -9.70 -17.61
CA THR A 428 -9.98 -10.07 -16.73
C THR A 428 -9.47 -11.50 -16.93
N PRO A 429 -8.19 -11.77 -16.58
CA PRO A 429 -7.71 -13.12 -16.33
C PRO A 429 -8.36 -13.72 -15.07
N GLU A 430 -8.24 -15.03 -14.87
CA GLU A 430 -8.70 -15.71 -13.66
C GLU A 430 -7.91 -15.26 -12.41
N ALA A 431 -8.62 -14.95 -11.33
CA ALA A 431 -8.08 -14.46 -10.07
C ALA A 431 -8.60 -15.25 -8.85
N ALA A 432 -7.96 -15.10 -7.69
CA ALA A 432 -8.39 -15.71 -6.43
C ALA A 432 -9.59 -14.96 -5.80
N ALA A 433 -10.57 -15.71 -5.27
CA ALA A 433 -11.68 -15.23 -4.44
C ALA A 433 -11.55 -15.78 -3.01
N ASP A 434 -12.58 -15.60 -2.16
CA ASP A 434 -12.56 -16.11 -0.78
C ASP A 434 -12.36 -17.64 -0.70
N GLY A 435 -11.55 -18.08 0.28
CA GLY A 435 -11.12 -19.46 0.41
C GLY A 435 -10.37 -19.99 -0.82
N ASN A 436 -10.82 -21.12 -1.37
CA ASN A 436 -10.26 -21.76 -2.56
C ASN A 436 -10.98 -21.36 -3.86
N ALA A 437 -11.81 -20.32 -3.82
CA ALA A 437 -12.57 -19.88 -4.99
C ALA A 437 -11.70 -19.11 -5.99
N ARG A 438 -12.15 -19.09 -7.24
CA ARG A 438 -11.59 -18.31 -8.35
C ARG A 438 -12.69 -17.52 -9.03
N TYR A 439 -12.37 -16.45 -9.72
CA TYR A 439 -13.36 -15.71 -10.50
C TYR A 439 -12.76 -15.02 -11.74
N VAL A 440 -13.65 -14.67 -12.67
CA VAL A 440 -13.38 -13.84 -13.85
C VAL A 440 -14.52 -12.84 -14.00
N THR A 441 -14.20 -11.59 -14.35
CA THR A 441 -15.17 -10.58 -14.74
C THR A 441 -15.31 -10.51 -16.25
N PHE A 442 -16.52 -10.18 -16.69
CA PHE A 442 -16.91 -10.00 -18.07
C PHE A 442 -17.47 -8.58 -18.25
N GLU A 443 -17.80 -8.19 -19.48
CA GLU A 443 -18.35 -6.86 -19.79
C GLU A 443 -19.62 -6.53 -18.97
N HIS A 444 -20.45 -7.53 -18.66
CA HIS A 444 -21.76 -7.32 -18.03
C HIS A 444 -22.01 -8.23 -16.82
N GLY A 445 -20.96 -8.73 -16.17
CA GLY A 445 -21.09 -9.57 -14.97
C GLY A 445 -19.82 -10.31 -14.58
N ALA A 446 -19.95 -11.39 -13.84
CA ALA A 446 -18.84 -12.21 -13.38
C ALA A 446 -19.19 -13.71 -13.34
N ILE A 447 -18.18 -14.57 -13.37
CA ILE A 447 -18.33 -15.99 -13.03
C ILE A 447 -17.39 -16.30 -11.86
N TYR A 448 -17.94 -16.92 -10.81
CA TYR A 448 -17.19 -17.42 -9.66
C TYR A 448 -17.17 -18.95 -9.70
N TRP A 449 -16.01 -19.54 -9.50
CA TRP A 449 -15.82 -20.98 -9.36
C TRP A 449 -15.33 -21.30 -7.95
N SER A 450 -15.81 -22.40 -7.37
CA SER A 450 -15.18 -23.01 -6.20
C SER A 450 -15.26 -24.54 -6.28
N PRO A 451 -14.44 -25.27 -5.51
CA PRO A 451 -14.51 -26.74 -5.46
C PRO A 451 -15.88 -27.28 -5.01
N THR A 452 -16.68 -26.48 -4.29
CA THR A 452 -17.97 -26.90 -3.74
C THR A 452 -19.17 -26.41 -4.53
N THR A 453 -19.02 -25.33 -5.32
CA THR A 453 -20.14 -24.69 -6.03
C THR A 453 -20.02 -24.72 -7.55
N ASP A 454 -18.89 -25.16 -8.10
CA ASP A 454 -18.57 -25.04 -9.53
C ASP A 454 -18.68 -23.59 -10.05
N ALA A 455 -18.56 -23.41 -11.37
CA ALA A 455 -18.58 -22.11 -12.01
C ALA A 455 -20.03 -21.56 -12.12
N GLN A 456 -20.33 -20.51 -11.38
CA GLN A 456 -21.63 -19.86 -11.30
C GLN A 456 -21.59 -18.42 -11.84
N PRO A 457 -22.41 -18.09 -12.85
CA PRO A 457 -22.49 -16.75 -13.43
C PRO A 457 -23.37 -15.83 -12.59
N LEU A 458 -23.02 -14.54 -12.53
CA LEU A 458 -23.85 -13.46 -12.01
C LEU A 458 -23.93 -12.33 -13.03
N THR A 459 -25.14 -11.80 -13.24
CA THR A 459 -25.42 -10.74 -14.20
C THR A 459 -26.39 -9.70 -13.64
N GLY A 460 -26.43 -8.53 -14.28
CA GLY A 460 -27.46 -7.50 -14.09
C GLY A 460 -27.70 -7.07 -12.63
N ALA A 461 -28.97 -6.80 -12.30
CA ALA A 461 -29.36 -6.24 -11.01
C ALA A 461 -29.02 -7.13 -9.81
N ILE A 462 -28.98 -8.45 -10.00
CA ILE A 462 -28.60 -9.39 -8.93
C ILE A 462 -27.10 -9.26 -8.64
N TYR A 463 -26.26 -9.18 -9.67
CA TYR A 463 -24.83 -8.93 -9.51
C TYR A 463 -24.56 -7.60 -8.80
N GLU A 464 -25.25 -6.53 -9.19
CA GLU A 464 -25.15 -5.22 -8.55
C GLU A 464 -25.61 -5.23 -7.08
N ALA A 465 -26.71 -5.93 -6.78
CA ALA A 465 -27.19 -6.08 -5.42
C ALA A 465 -26.21 -6.89 -4.56
N TRP A 466 -25.66 -7.98 -5.08
CA TRP A 466 -24.65 -8.78 -4.38
C TRP A 466 -23.35 -8.00 -4.16
N ALA A 467 -22.93 -7.19 -5.14
CA ALA A 467 -21.82 -6.26 -5.01
C ALA A 467 -22.01 -5.28 -3.85
N SER A 468 -23.22 -4.71 -3.72
CA SER A 468 -23.57 -3.80 -2.61
C SER A 468 -23.49 -4.45 -1.22
N LEU A 469 -23.55 -5.79 -1.18
CA LEU A 469 -23.50 -6.59 0.04
C LEU A 469 -22.09 -7.08 0.40
N GLY A 470 -21.07 -6.69 -0.37
CA GLY A 470 -19.68 -7.09 -0.12
C GLY A 470 -19.25 -8.38 -0.82
N TYR A 471 -19.95 -8.77 -1.89
CA TYR A 471 -19.64 -9.94 -2.72
C TYR A 471 -19.50 -11.24 -1.89
N GLU A 472 -18.50 -12.08 -2.18
CA GLU A 472 -18.29 -13.39 -1.59
C GLU A 472 -17.89 -13.33 -0.11
N ARG A 473 -17.43 -12.18 0.36
CA ARG A 473 -17.13 -11.92 1.78
C ARG A 473 -18.31 -11.32 2.53
N GLY A 474 -19.38 -11.01 1.81
CA GLY A 474 -20.63 -10.49 2.35
C GLY A 474 -21.45 -11.56 3.06
N ALA A 475 -22.55 -11.13 3.69
CA ALA A 475 -23.44 -12.01 4.45
C ALA A 475 -24.06 -13.17 3.64
N LEU A 476 -24.00 -13.12 2.31
CA LEU A 476 -24.52 -14.16 1.42
C LEU A 476 -23.48 -15.23 1.06
N GLY A 477 -22.19 -14.93 1.11
CA GLY A 477 -21.12 -15.82 0.65
C GLY A 477 -21.07 -15.97 -0.88
N LEU A 478 -20.45 -17.06 -1.36
CA LEU A 478 -20.31 -17.39 -2.78
C LEU A 478 -21.67 -17.77 -3.41
N PRO A 479 -21.85 -17.52 -4.73
CA PRO A 479 -22.99 -18.06 -5.47
C PRO A 479 -22.96 -19.60 -5.49
N THR A 480 -24.11 -20.21 -5.28
CA THR A 480 -24.30 -21.67 -5.37
C THR A 480 -25.12 -22.09 -6.58
N SER A 481 -25.69 -21.11 -7.32
CA SER A 481 -26.36 -21.31 -8.60
C SER A 481 -26.15 -20.13 -9.54
N GLY A 482 -26.42 -20.33 -10.84
CA GLY A 482 -26.75 -19.24 -11.75
C GLY A 482 -28.17 -18.72 -11.49
N GLU A 483 -28.60 -17.74 -12.29
CA GLU A 483 -29.98 -17.23 -12.26
C GLU A 483 -31.02 -18.31 -12.60
N ILE A 484 -32.01 -18.47 -11.74
CA ILE A 484 -33.17 -19.34 -11.89
C ILE A 484 -34.34 -18.46 -12.34
N GLN A 485 -34.87 -18.75 -13.51
CA GLN A 485 -35.94 -17.96 -14.12
C GLN A 485 -37.30 -18.46 -13.61
N GLU A 486 -37.98 -17.62 -12.83
CA GLU A 486 -39.36 -17.83 -12.38
C GLU A 486 -40.31 -16.84 -13.08
N PRO A 487 -41.64 -17.09 -13.08
CA PRO A 487 -42.61 -16.24 -13.77
C PRO A 487 -42.60 -14.79 -13.29
N GLU A 488 -42.50 -14.57 -11.98
CA GLU A 488 -42.52 -13.24 -11.36
C GLU A 488 -41.13 -12.79 -10.88
N TRP A 489 -40.20 -13.73 -10.70
CA TRP A 489 -38.90 -13.49 -10.07
C TRP A 489 -37.75 -14.01 -10.94
N ILE A 490 -36.57 -13.47 -10.72
CA ILE A 490 -35.31 -14.14 -11.07
C ILE A 490 -34.58 -14.39 -9.76
N VAL A 491 -34.32 -15.65 -9.45
CA VAL A 491 -33.75 -16.07 -8.16
C VAL A 491 -32.31 -16.50 -8.34
N GLN A 492 -31.42 -16.09 -7.44
CA GLN A 492 -30.07 -16.62 -7.38
C GLN A 492 -29.73 -17.06 -5.95
N ASN A 493 -29.19 -18.27 -5.84
CA ASN A 493 -28.81 -18.85 -4.55
C ASN A 493 -27.35 -18.54 -4.22
N PHE A 494 -27.12 -18.31 -2.93
CA PHE A 494 -25.81 -18.12 -2.33
C PHE A 494 -25.66 -19.05 -1.13
N GLN A 495 -24.44 -19.17 -0.59
CA GLN A 495 -24.14 -20.06 0.54
C GLN A 495 -25.03 -19.80 1.78
N HIS A 496 -25.45 -18.56 1.99
CA HIS A 496 -26.15 -18.13 3.20
C HIS A 496 -27.48 -17.40 2.92
N GLY A 497 -28.03 -17.51 1.72
CA GLY A 497 -29.31 -16.89 1.39
C GLY A 497 -29.59 -16.80 -0.12
N THR A 498 -30.57 -15.98 -0.50
CA THR A 498 -30.94 -15.74 -1.91
C THR A 498 -31.09 -14.26 -2.22
N LEU A 499 -30.92 -13.92 -3.50
CA LEU A 499 -31.36 -12.66 -4.09
C LEU A 499 -32.45 -12.94 -5.12
N ASN A 500 -33.56 -12.21 -5.03
CA ASN A 500 -34.72 -12.38 -5.91
C ASN A 500 -35.02 -11.04 -6.59
N PHE A 501 -34.80 -10.95 -7.90
CA PHE A 501 -35.19 -9.79 -8.70
C PHE A 501 -36.66 -9.89 -9.10
N ASP A 502 -37.46 -8.90 -8.72
CA ASP A 502 -38.87 -8.76 -9.07
C ASP A 502 -39.01 -8.20 -10.49
N ARG A 503 -39.67 -8.95 -11.39
CA ARG A 503 -39.87 -8.49 -12.78
C ARG A 503 -40.86 -7.34 -12.92
N GLN A 504 -41.79 -7.17 -11.97
CA GLN A 504 -42.80 -6.13 -12.00
C GLN A 504 -42.26 -4.82 -11.42
N THR A 505 -41.59 -4.91 -10.27
CA THR A 505 -41.13 -3.73 -9.55
C THR A 505 -39.68 -3.34 -9.86
N HIS A 506 -38.93 -4.21 -10.52
CA HIS A 506 -37.49 -4.08 -10.78
C HIS A 506 -36.63 -3.97 -9.51
N ASN A 507 -37.18 -4.35 -8.36
CA ASN A 507 -36.46 -4.39 -7.10
C ASN A 507 -35.72 -5.72 -6.95
N VAL A 508 -34.59 -5.70 -6.23
CA VAL A 508 -33.95 -6.92 -5.76
C VAL A 508 -34.29 -7.12 -4.29
N LEU A 509 -34.79 -8.31 -3.94
CA LEU A 509 -35.07 -8.72 -2.57
C LEU A 509 -33.95 -9.62 -2.08
N ARG A 510 -33.39 -9.33 -0.91
CA ARG A 510 -32.48 -10.22 -0.19
C ARG A 510 -33.26 -11.06 0.80
N VAL A 511 -33.04 -12.38 0.78
CA VAL A 511 -33.61 -13.33 1.74
C VAL A 511 -32.49 -14.05 2.48
N VAL A 512 -32.38 -13.82 3.78
CA VAL A 512 -31.43 -14.51 4.69
C VAL A 512 -32.22 -14.95 5.92
N ASP A 513 -32.13 -16.23 6.30
CA ASP A 513 -32.85 -16.81 7.44
C ASP A 513 -34.37 -16.52 7.46
N GLY A 514 -34.98 -16.45 6.28
CA GLY A 514 -36.42 -16.15 6.11
C GLY A 514 -36.79 -14.68 6.26
N LEU A 515 -35.83 -13.77 6.48
CA LEU A 515 -36.05 -12.33 6.51
C LEU A 515 -35.84 -11.73 5.11
N THR A 516 -36.91 -11.11 4.57
CA THR A 516 -36.89 -10.44 3.28
C THR A 516 -36.63 -8.95 3.43
N LEU A 517 -35.62 -8.42 2.73
CA LEU A 517 -35.29 -7.00 2.68
C LEU A 517 -35.21 -6.51 1.23
N VAL A 518 -35.94 -5.44 0.91
CA VAL A 518 -35.84 -4.77 -0.40
C VAL A 518 -34.50 -4.02 -0.46
N MET A 519 -33.68 -4.35 -1.44
CA MET A 519 -32.42 -3.67 -1.70
C MET A 519 -32.69 -2.31 -2.36
N PRO A 520 -32.07 -1.22 -1.88
CA PRO A 520 -32.21 0.08 -2.53
C PRO A 520 -31.64 0.03 -3.96
N PRO A 521 -32.26 0.71 -4.94
CA PRO A 521 -31.73 0.77 -6.30
C PRO A 521 -30.39 1.53 -6.31
N PRO A 522 -29.49 1.23 -7.26
CA PRO A 522 -28.27 2.00 -7.42
C PRO A 522 -28.58 3.47 -7.80
N PRO A 523 -27.82 4.46 -7.31
CA PRO A 523 -28.06 5.87 -7.62
C PRO A 523 -27.81 6.21 -9.09
N ALA A 524 -28.58 7.16 -9.63
CA ALA A 524 -28.59 7.51 -11.05
C ALA A 524 -27.41 8.39 -11.53
N ASP A 525 -26.93 9.38 -10.75
CA ASP A 525 -25.96 10.40 -11.22
C ASP A 525 -24.84 10.77 -10.21
N GLY A 526 -24.33 9.85 -9.41
CA GLY A 526 -23.18 10.12 -8.53
C GLY A 526 -22.82 8.93 -7.65
N PRO A 527 -21.60 8.86 -7.08
CA PRO A 527 -21.31 7.82 -6.10
C PRO A 527 -22.09 8.18 -4.84
N PRO A 528 -23.08 7.39 -4.37
CA PRO A 528 -23.00 6.80 -3.00
C PRO A 528 -23.95 5.57 -2.80
N VAL A 529 -24.06 4.88 -1.66
CA VAL A 529 -24.63 5.31 -0.36
C VAL A 529 -23.70 4.95 0.81
N GLN A 530 -23.43 5.99 1.59
CA GLN A 530 -22.67 6.12 2.84
C GLN A 530 -22.86 4.96 3.84
N LEU A 531 -21.77 4.48 4.46
CA LEU A 531 -21.18 4.97 5.73
C LEU A 531 -22.22 4.96 6.87
N GLU A 532 -21.88 4.23 7.94
CA GLU A 532 -22.54 4.14 9.26
C GLU A 532 -23.35 2.87 9.55
N ARG A 533 -22.68 1.87 10.12
CA ARG A 533 -23.00 1.31 11.46
C ARG A 533 -21.87 0.40 11.94
N PHE A 534 -20.82 1.06 12.44
CA PHE A 534 -20.08 0.52 13.55
C PHE A 534 -20.99 0.55 14.78
N SER A 535 -21.52 -0.60 15.14
CA SER A 535 -21.99 -0.83 16.50
C SER A 535 -21.66 -2.28 16.83
N ARG A 536 -20.76 -2.48 17.80
CA ARG A 536 -20.64 -3.78 18.45
C ARG A 536 -22.03 -4.13 19.02
N ILE A 537 -22.57 -5.28 18.65
CA ILE A 537 -23.60 -5.92 19.47
C ILE A 537 -22.90 -6.99 20.32
N THR A 538 -22.91 -6.72 21.61
CA THR A 538 -22.43 -7.52 22.73
C THR A 538 -23.28 -8.76 23.02
N ASN A 539 -22.58 -9.76 23.57
CA ASN A 539 -22.99 -10.91 24.38
C ASN A 539 -23.57 -12.17 23.71
N PRO A 540 -22.83 -13.30 23.74
CA PRO A 540 -23.44 -14.61 23.75
C PRO A 540 -23.92 -14.95 25.17
N ILE A 541 -25.22 -15.21 25.32
CA ILE A 541 -25.71 -16.13 26.35
C ILE A 541 -25.71 -17.51 25.70
N ALA A 542 -24.78 -18.37 26.12
CA ALA A 542 -24.90 -19.81 26.37
C ALA A 542 -23.53 -20.37 26.74
#